data_AF-A0A3M0H7V3-F1
#
_entry.id   AF-A0A3M0H7V3-F1
#
_cell.length_a   1.000
_cell.length_b   1.000
_cell.length_c   1.000
_cell.angle_alpha   90.00
_cell.angle_beta   90.00
_cell.angle_gamma   90.00
#
_symmetry.space_group_name_H-M   'P 1'
#
loop_
_entity.id
_entity.type
_entity.pdbx_description
1 polymer ?
#
loop_
_entity_poly.entity_id
_entity_poly.type
_entity_poly.pdbx_seq_one_letter_code
_entity_poly.pdbx_strand_id
1 'polypeptide(L)' 'MEGTRDILLSMPSSQKERMEATIAHTQAFTGVKHQQVFIRTAVERLCEQLEQQYNHGQRYALPPAAPSL' A
#
# COMPACT_ATOMS: atom_id res chain seq x y z
N MET A 1 -4.36 9.08 18.02
CA MET A 1 -3.28 9.21 17.01
C MET A 1 -3.09 7.86 16.38
N GLU A 2 -3.49 7.70 15.12
CA GLU A 2 -3.23 6.48 14.35
C GLU A 2 -1.71 6.40 14.15
N GLY A 3 -1.05 5.44 14.82
CA GLY A 3 0.39 5.33 14.78
C GLY A 3 0.84 4.70 13.46
N THR A 4 1.72 5.38 12.73
CA THR A 4 2.42 4.75 11.60
C THR A 4 3.32 3.64 12.15
N ARG A 5 3.13 2.41 11.69
CA ARG A 5 4.06 1.30 11.95
C ARG A 5 4.86 1.05 10.69
N ASP A 6 6.19 1.17 10.78
CA ASP A 6 7.06 0.84 9.65
C ASP A 6 7.01 -0.66 9.39
N ILE A 7 6.69 -1.03 8.14
CA ILE A 7 6.76 -2.40 7.66
C ILE A 7 8.02 -2.50 6.78
N LEU A 8 8.95 -3.37 7.17
CA LEU A 8 10.04 -3.78 6.28
C LEU A 8 9.46 -4.72 5.23
N LEU A 9 9.24 -4.19 4.03
CA LEU A 9 8.70 -4.94 2.90
C LEU A 9 9.84 -5.43 2.00
N SER A 10 10.02 -6.74 1.95
CA SER A 10 10.87 -7.38 0.94
C SER A 10 10.08 -7.52 -0.36
N MET A 11 10.63 -7.03 -1.48
CA MET A 11 10.06 -7.20 -2.81
C MET A 11 11.13 -7.59 -3.83
N PRO A 12 10.77 -8.27 -4.93
CA PRO A 12 11.72 -8.57 -6.01
C PRO A 12 12.40 -7.31 -6.55
N SER A 13 13.69 -7.39 -6.87
CA SER A 13 14.46 -6.24 -7.37
C SER A 13 13.83 -5.57 -8.59
N SER A 14 13.27 -6.37 -9.52
CA SER A 14 12.58 -5.86 -10.70
C SER A 14 11.32 -5.05 -10.37
N GLN A 15 10.61 -5.36 -9.28
CA GLN A 15 9.47 -4.56 -8.84
C GLN A 15 9.94 -3.24 -8.21
N LYS A 16 11.01 -3.28 -7.43
CA LYS A 16 11.62 -2.09 -6.83
C LYS A 16 12.11 -1.11 -7.90
N GLU A 17 12.85 -1.58 -8.89
CA GLU A 17 13.37 -0.75 -9.99
C GLU A 17 12.22 -0.10 -10.78
N ARG A 18 11.16 -0.86 -11.08
CA ARG A 18 9.96 -0.32 -11.74
C ARG A 18 9.26 0.74 -10.90
N MET A 19 9.17 0.54 -9.59
CA MET A 19 8.61 1.54 -8.67
C MET A 19 9.46 2.82 -8.68
N GLU A 20 10.78 2.70 -8.51
CA GLU A 20 11.70 3.85 -8.52
C GLU A 20 11.64 4.62 -9.84
N ALA A 21 11.64 3.91 -10.98
CA ALA A 21 11.49 4.51 -12.29
C ALA A 21 10.13 5.23 -12.43
N THR A 22 9.04 4.62 -11.95
CA THR A 22 7.70 5.24 -12.01
C THR A 22 7.64 6.52 -11.17
N ILE A 23 8.18 6.50 -9.95
CA ILE A 23 8.25 7.67 -9.08
C ILE A 23 9.06 8.78 -9.77
N ALA A 24 10.25 8.46 -10.29
CA ALA A 24 11.11 9.45 -10.94
C ALA A 24 10.42 10.18 -12.11
N HIS A 25 9.64 9.46 -12.92
CA HIS A 25 8.95 10.01 -14.08
C HIS A 25 7.62 10.72 -13.74
N THR A 26 6.98 10.37 -12.61
CA THR A 26 5.64 10.87 -12.27
C THR A 26 5.61 11.83 -11.08
N GLN A 27 6.72 12.00 -10.36
CA GLN A 27 6.78 12.84 -9.17
C GLN A 27 6.35 14.30 -9.40
N ALA A 28 6.60 14.84 -10.60
CA ALA A 28 6.22 16.20 -10.95
C ALA A 28 4.69 16.38 -11.08
N PHE A 29 3.99 15.31 -11.47
CA PHE A 29 2.54 15.32 -11.68
C PHE A 29 1.76 14.85 -10.46
N THR A 30 2.33 13.94 -9.67
CA THR A 30 1.64 13.27 -8.56
C THR A 30 2.04 13.82 -7.18
N GLY A 31 3.17 14.53 -7.09
CA GLY A 31 3.76 14.93 -5.81
C GLY A 31 4.36 13.77 -5.00
N VAL A 32 4.26 12.53 -5.47
CA VAL A 32 4.80 11.34 -4.79
C VAL A 32 6.31 11.27 -5.06
N LYS A 33 7.10 11.49 -4.01
CA LYS A 33 8.58 11.51 -4.08
C LYS A 33 9.27 10.39 -3.31
N HIS A 34 8.53 9.69 -2.45
CA HIS A 34 9.08 8.67 -1.56
C HIS A 34 8.43 7.31 -1.81
N GLN A 35 9.24 6.26 -1.79
CA GLN A 35 8.79 4.88 -1.95
C GLN A 35 7.70 4.51 -0.95
N GLN A 36 7.84 4.94 0.31
CA GLN A 36 6.82 4.70 1.33
C GLN A 36 5.46 5.32 0.99
N VAL A 37 5.45 6.52 0.40
CA VAL A 37 4.20 7.19 -0.01
C VAL A 37 3.59 6.42 -1.18
N PHE A 38 4.39 6.04 -2.16
CA PHE A 38 3.95 5.22 -3.30
C PHE A 38 3.31 3.90 -2.84
N ILE A 39 3.97 3.19 -1.93
CA ILE A 39 3.48 1.91 -1.38
C ILE A 39 2.19 2.12 -0.60
N ARG A 40 2.12 3.13 0.29
CA ARG A 40 0.88 3.42 1.04
C ARG A 40 -0.29 3.71 0.11
N THR A 41 -0.08 4.53 -0.91
CA THR A 41 -1.11 4.84 -1.90
C THR A 41 -1.50 3.61 -2.73
N ALA A 42 -0.55 2.74 -3.10
CA ALA A 42 -0.84 1.51 -3.82
C ALA A 42 -1.67 0.54 -2.97
N VAL A 43 -1.35 0.39 -1.68
CA VAL A 43 -2.11 -0.42 -0.72
C VAL A 43 -3.52 0.13 -0.56
N GLU A 44 -3.66 1.43 -0.30
CA GLU A 44 -4.97 2.08 -0.11
C GLU A 44 -5.87 1.87 -1.34
N ARG A 45 -5.35 2.14 -2.55
CA ARG A 45 -6.10 1.93 -3.79
C ARG A 45 -6.52 0.48 -4.00
N LEU A 46 -5.64 -0.47 -3.70
CA LEU A 46 -5.98 -1.89 -3.84
C LEU A 46 -7.03 -2.31 -2.81
N CYS A 47 -6.92 -1.85 -1.56
CA CYS A 47 -7.94 -2.07 -0.54
C CYS A 47 -9.30 -1.51 -0.99
N GLU A 48 -9.36 -0.24 -1.39
CA GLU A 48 -10.60 0.39 -1.88
C GLU A 48 -11.19 -0.37 -3.07
N GLN A 49 -10.37 -0.78 -4.04
CA GLN A 49 -10.82 -1.54 -5.19
C GLN A 49 -11.45 -2.88 -4.76
N LEU A 50 -10.80 -3.62 -3.86
CA LEU A 50 -11.30 -4.92 -3.39
C LEU A 50 -12.55 -4.77 -2.52
N GLU A 51 -12.59 -3.76 -1.67
CA GLU A 51 -13.75 -3.44 -0.84
C GLU A 51 -14.96 -3.07 -1.71
N GLN A 52 -14.77 -2.25 -2.73
CA GLN A 52 -15.82 -1.92 -3.70
C GLN A 52 -16.30 -3.15 -4.47
N GLN A 53 -15.36 -3.98 -4.94
CA GLN A 53 -15.68 -5.12 -5.79
C GLN A 53 -16.34 -6.29 -5.02
N TYR A 54 -15.91 -6.54 -3.79
CA TYR A 54 -16.25 -7.76 -3.05
C TYR A 54 -16.89 -7.54 -1.69
N ASN A 55 -16.95 -6.30 -1.19
CA ASN A 55 -17.54 -5.99 0.11
C ASN A 55 -18.49 -4.79 0.07
N HIS A 56 -19.11 -4.52 -1.08
CA HIS A 56 -20.07 -3.42 -1.27
C HIS A 56 -19.53 -2.04 -0.84
N GLY A 57 -18.21 -1.83 -1.00
CA GLY A 57 -17.53 -0.61 -0.57
C GLY A 57 -17.31 -0.49 0.94
N GLN A 58 -17.59 -1.55 1.71
CA GLN A 58 -17.34 -1.58 3.15
C GLN A 58 -15.93 -2.09 3.43
N ARG A 59 -15.30 -1.58 4.49
CA ARG A 59 -14.00 -2.08 4.95
C ARG A 59 -14.13 -3.45 5.59
N TYR A 60 -13.11 -4.29 5.42
CA TYR A 60 -13.03 -5.57 6.10
C TYR A 60 -12.75 -5.40 7.60
N ALA A 61 -13.45 -6.14 8.44
CA ALA A 61 -13.11 -6.25 9.86
C ALA A 61 -11.79 -7.01 10.01
N LEU A 62 -10.94 -6.58 10.95
CA LEU A 62 -9.73 -7.35 11.29
C LEU A 62 -10.16 -8.73 11.80
N PRO A 63 -9.54 -9.82 11.34
CA PRO A 63 -9.79 -11.13 11.92
C PRO A 63 -9.45 -11.08 13.42
N PRO A 64 -10.16 -11.83 14.27
CA PRO A 64 -9.76 -11.97 15.66
C PRO A 64 -8.31 -12.45 15.68
N ALA A 65 -7.47 -11.82 16.52
CA ALA A 65 -6.08 -12.23 16.66
C ALA A 65 -6.06 -13.73 16.94
N ALA A 66 -5.36 -14.50 16.10
CA ALA A 66 -5.22 -15.93 16.33
C ALA A 66 -4.72 -16.15 17.77
N PRO A 67 -5.27 -17.12 18.53
CA PRO A 67 -4.71 -17.44 19.83
C PRO A 67 -3.23 -17.78 19.62
N SER A 68 -2.36 -17.09 20.34
CA SER A 68 -0.93 -17.40 20.38
C SER A 68 -0.80 -18.88 20.74
N LEU A 69 -0.32 -19.70 19.80
CA LEU A 69 0.10 -21.07 20.05
C LEU A 69 1.45 -21.07 20.77
#